data_AF-A0A081N2W7-F1
#
_entry.id   AF-A0A081N2W7-F1
#
_cell.length_a   1.000
_cell.length_b   1.000
_cell.length_c   1.000
_cell.angle_alpha   90.00
_cell.angle_beta   90.00
_cell.angle_gamma   90.00
#
_symmetry.space_group_name_H-M   'P 1'
#
loop_
_entity.id
_entity.type
_entity.pdbx_description
1 polymer ?
#
loop_
_entity_poly.entity_id
_entity_poly.type
_entity_poly.pdbx_seq_one_letter_code
_entity_poly.pdbx_strand_id
1 'polypeptide(L)'
;MIKSGIFVIVSLFSPAVLAAYKWIGPFNLEEVYLWHYDAYALTSVKVAQSDIKTGCAYSDNARVYSYWAKSSINFYNTSWLSTALAAHVHKKKVMLFVDQTNCSRVAGAHINGIKILLD
;
A
#
# COMPACT_ATOMS: atom_id res chain seq x y z
N MET A 1 25.90 -31.75 -43.50
CA MET A 1 24.56 -31.93 -42.89
C MET A 1 24.80 -32.68 -41.59
N ILE A 2 24.88 -32.04 -40.43
CA ILE A 2 23.75 -31.67 -39.55
C ILE A 2 24.14 -30.39 -38.79
N LYS A 3 23.26 -29.39 -38.81
CA LYS A 3 23.35 -28.15 -38.03
C LYS A 3 23.04 -28.47 -36.57
N SER A 4 24.04 -28.46 -35.68
CA SER A 4 23.80 -28.45 -34.24
C SER A 4 23.92 -27.02 -33.73
N GLY A 5 22.81 -26.29 -33.86
CA GLY A 5 22.63 -25.00 -33.19
C GLY A 5 22.55 -25.23 -31.69
N ILE A 6 23.54 -24.73 -30.97
CA ILE A 6 23.51 -24.63 -29.51
C ILE A 6 22.41 -23.64 -29.16
N PHE A 7 21.27 -24.18 -28.70
CA PHE A 7 20.18 -23.40 -28.12
C PHE A 7 20.66 -22.91 -26.76
N VAL A 8 21.16 -21.67 -26.71
CA VAL A 8 21.37 -20.95 -25.45
C VAL A 8 19.98 -20.59 -24.93
N ILE A 9 19.44 -21.43 -24.04
CA ILE A 9 18.29 -21.05 -23.22
C ILE A 9 18.82 -20.04 -22.21
N VAL A 10 18.78 -18.76 -22.60
CA VAL A 10 18.90 -17.65 -21.66
C VAL A 10 17.67 -17.76 -20.77
N SER A 11 17.85 -18.37 -19.60
CA SER A 11 16.89 -18.27 -18.53
C SER A 11 16.72 -16.80 -18.21
N LEU A 12 15.62 -16.24 -18.70
CA LEU A 12 15.04 -15.01 -18.20
C LEU A 12 14.73 -15.25 -16.73
N PHE A 13 15.71 -15.02 -15.86
CA PHE A 13 15.43 -14.67 -14.49
C PHE A 13 14.70 -13.33 -14.55
N SER A 14 13.37 -13.39 -14.76
CA SER A 14 12.51 -12.25 -14.57
C SER A 14 12.82 -11.70 -13.18
N PRO A 15 13.17 -10.42 -13.02
CA PRO A 15 13.15 -9.76 -11.72
C PRO A 15 11.70 -9.56 -11.28
N ALA A 16 10.90 -10.63 -11.28
CA ALA A 16 9.56 -10.69 -10.74
C ALA A 16 9.60 -11.03 -9.24
N VAL A 17 10.77 -10.93 -8.59
CA VAL A 17 10.82 -10.44 -7.22
C VAL A 17 10.53 -8.93 -7.29
N LEU A 18 9.30 -8.62 -7.66
CA LEU A 18 8.68 -7.32 -7.48
C LEU A 18 8.89 -6.95 -6.02
N ALA A 19 9.51 -5.79 -5.77
CA ALA A 19 9.70 -5.30 -4.42
C ALA A 19 8.36 -5.37 -3.67
N ALA A 20 8.28 -6.25 -2.66
CA ALA A 20 7.06 -6.47 -1.88
C ALA A 20 6.56 -5.14 -1.29
N TYR A 21 7.46 -4.21 -1.03
CA TYR A 21 7.18 -2.89 -0.49
C TYR A 21 7.52 -1.80 -1.51
N LYS A 22 6.59 -0.86 -1.71
CA LYS A 22 6.76 0.24 -2.65
C LYS A 22 6.11 1.53 -2.16
N TRP A 23 6.78 2.66 -2.39
CA TRP A 23 6.15 3.97 -2.26
C TRP A 23 5.25 4.24 -3.48
N ILE A 24 3.97 4.49 -3.22
CA ILE A 24 2.95 4.79 -4.22
C ILE A 24 2.30 6.15 -3.94
N GLY A 25 1.77 6.79 -4.98
CA GLY A 25 1.26 8.15 -4.94
C GLY A 25 1.96 9.03 -5.98
N PRO A 26 1.76 10.35 -5.93
CA PRO A 26 1.14 11.11 -4.83
C PRO A 26 -0.39 11.07 -4.82
N PHE A 27 -0.98 11.08 -3.62
CA PHE A 27 -2.43 11.01 -3.43
C PHE A 27 -2.98 12.15 -2.59
N ASN A 28 -4.21 12.58 -2.91
CA ASN A 28 -5.06 13.33 -1.96
C ASN A 28 -5.84 12.32 -1.11
N LEU A 29 -5.92 12.56 0.20
CA LEU A 29 -6.72 11.75 1.11
C LEU A 29 -8.17 12.26 1.10
N GLU A 30 -9.14 11.37 0.83
CA GLU A 30 -10.58 11.65 0.94
C GLU A 30 -11.10 11.39 2.35
N GLU A 31 -10.66 10.28 2.94
CA GLU A 31 -11.11 9.83 4.26
C GLU A 31 -9.91 9.29 5.04
N VAL A 32 -9.90 9.55 6.33
CA VAL A 32 -8.93 9.01 7.29
C VAL A 32 -9.72 8.54 8.50
N TYR A 33 -9.59 7.28 8.86
CA TYR A 33 -10.38 6.71 9.96
C TYR A 33 -9.63 5.60 10.68
N LEU A 34 -9.99 5.44 11.96
CA LEU A 34 -9.51 4.37 12.82
C LEU A 34 -10.69 3.52 13.26
N TRP A 35 -10.54 2.21 13.17
CA TRP A 35 -11.63 1.26 13.39
C TRP A 35 -11.10 -0.09 13.90
N HIS A 36 -12.00 -0.94 14.37
CA HIS A 36 -11.69 -2.29 14.84
C HIS A 36 -12.44 -3.33 14.01
N TYR A 37 -11.76 -4.44 13.76
CA TYR A 37 -12.35 -5.60 13.10
C TYR A 37 -11.75 -6.87 13.69
N ASP A 38 -12.61 -7.69 14.30
CA ASP A 38 -12.19 -8.87 15.05
C ASP A 38 -11.10 -8.50 16.08
N ALA A 39 -9.93 -9.15 16.05
CA ALA A 39 -8.82 -8.88 16.96
C ALA A 39 -7.84 -7.79 16.47
N TYR A 40 -8.21 -6.99 15.46
CA TYR A 40 -7.32 -6.02 14.82
C TYR A 40 -7.77 -4.58 15.05
N ALA A 41 -6.82 -3.72 15.37
CA ALA A 41 -6.94 -2.27 15.30
C ALA A 41 -6.39 -1.77 13.97
N LEU A 42 -7.20 -1.01 13.22
CA LEU A 42 -6.90 -0.59 11.87
C LEU A 42 -6.89 0.93 11.75
N THR A 43 -5.88 1.44 11.05
CA THR A 43 -5.83 2.84 10.62
C THR A 43 -5.88 2.84 9.10
N SER A 44 -6.94 3.41 8.53
CA SER A 44 -7.20 3.36 7.10
C SER A 44 -7.24 4.75 6.49
N VAL A 45 -6.78 4.82 5.25
CA VAL A 45 -6.88 5.99 4.40
C VAL A 45 -7.55 5.62 3.09
N LYS A 46 -8.45 6.47 2.63
CA LYS A 46 -9.04 6.41 1.29
C LYS A 46 -8.47 7.53 0.43
N VAL A 47 -8.09 7.23 -0.80
CA VAL A 47 -7.47 8.21 -1.69
C VAL A 47 -8.39 8.63 -2.84
N ALA A 48 -8.28 9.90 -3.25
CA ALA A 48 -9.18 10.52 -4.22
C ALA A 48 -9.05 9.98 -5.65
N GLN A 49 -7.87 9.51 -6.01
CA GLN A 49 -7.65 8.83 -7.28
C GLN A 49 -6.44 7.94 -7.13
N SER A 50 -6.52 6.74 -7.70
CA SER A 50 -5.38 5.85 -7.82
C SER A 50 -5.54 5.05 -9.11
N ASP A 51 -4.63 5.28 -10.04
CA ASP A 51 -4.38 4.44 -11.23
C ASP A 51 -3.37 3.32 -10.91
N ILE A 52 -2.77 3.36 -9.72
CA ILE A 52 -1.77 2.38 -9.28
C ILE A 52 -2.46 1.12 -8.80
N LYS A 53 -2.20 0.02 -9.51
CA LYS A 53 -2.61 -1.33 -9.10
C LYS A 53 -1.59 -1.92 -8.13
N THR A 54 -2.09 -2.29 -6.96
CA THR A 54 -1.32 -2.94 -5.90
C THR A 54 -1.38 -4.46 -5.97
N GLY A 55 -2.32 -5.02 -6.74
CA GLY A 55 -2.60 -6.45 -6.71
C GLY A 55 -3.54 -6.85 -5.56
N CYS A 56 -3.81 -5.94 -4.62
CA CYS A 56 -4.82 -6.13 -3.59
C CYS A 56 -6.18 -5.62 -4.08
N ALA A 57 -7.08 -6.55 -4.41
CA ALA A 57 -8.38 -6.25 -5.02
C ALA A 57 -9.19 -5.17 -4.28
N TYR A 58 -9.20 -5.18 -2.94
CA TYR A 58 -9.92 -4.17 -2.17
C TYR A 58 -9.30 -2.77 -2.32
N SER A 59 -7.98 -2.63 -2.23
CA SER A 59 -7.31 -1.34 -2.50
C SER A 59 -7.49 -0.89 -3.94
N ASP A 60 -7.42 -1.81 -4.88
CA ASP A 60 -7.50 -1.49 -6.31
C ASP A 60 -8.90 -1.03 -6.76
N ASN A 61 -9.94 -1.40 -6.00
CA ASN A 61 -11.34 -1.04 -6.27
C ASN A 61 -11.85 0.09 -5.36
N ALA A 62 -11.64 -0.05 -4.04
CA ALA A 62 -12.15 0.91 -3.05
C ALA A 62 -11.18 2.07 -2.79
N ARG A 63 -9.93 1.98 -3.27
CA ARG A 63 -8.87 2.97 -3.04
C ARG A 63 -8.55 3.16 -1.55
N VAL A 64 -8.72 2.09 -0.77
CA VAL A 64 -8.46 2.05 0.67
C VAL A 64 -7.16 1.31 0.94
N TYR A 65 -6.34 1.88 1.80
CA TYR A 65 -5.08 1.32 2.27
C TYR A 65 -5.08 1.38 3.80
N SER A 66 -4.54 0.37 4.47
CA SER A 66 -4.64 0.31 5.93
C SER A 66 -3.38 -0.21 6.60
N TYR A 67 -3.10 0.33 7.77
CA TYR A 67 -2.36 -0.39 8.79
C TYR A 67 -3.28 -1.34 9.52
N TRP A 68 -2.82 -2.52 9.89
CA TRP A 68 -3.51 -3.34 10.87
C TRP A 68 -2.52 -4.02 11.80
N ALA A 69 -2.80 -3.93 13.08
CA ALA A 69 -2.07 -4.66 14.11
C ALA A 69 -3.06 -5.54 14.86
N LYS A 70 -2.67 -6.78 15.12
CA LYS A 70 -3.40 -7.63 16.06
C LYS A 70 -3.23 -7.03 17.44
N SER A 71 -4.30 -6.98 18.25
CA SER A 71 -4.43 -6.27 19.54
C SER A 71 -5.04 -4.87 19.45
N SER A 72 -5.04 -4.16 20.58
CA SER A 72 -5.56 -2.80 20.73
C SER A 72 -4.77 -1.78 19.90
N ILE A 73 -5.36 -0.60 19.73
CA ILE A 73 -4.70 0.59 19.15
C ILE A 73 -3.31 0.75 19.77
N ASN A 74 -2.29 0.80 18.92
CA ASN A 74 -0.91 1.00 19.33
C ASN A 74 -0.34 2.33 18.83
N PHE A 75 0.92 2.59 19.17
CA PHE A 75 1.65 3.79 18.77
C PHE A 75 1.67 4.02 17.25
N TYR A 76 1.79 2.95 16.44
CA TYR A 76 1.83 3.06 14.99
C TYR A 76 0.46 3.43 14.43
N ASN A 77 -0.62 2.81 14.95
CA ASN A 77 -1.99 3.19 14.59
C ASN A 77 -2.22 4.70 14.80
N THR A 78 -1.88 5.22 15.98
CA THR A 78 -2.10 6.62 16.33
C THR A 78 -1.17 7.56 15.58
N SER A 79 0.10 7.20 15.38
CA SER A 79 1.06 8.05 14.67
C SER A 79 0.69 8.23 13.21
N TRP A 80 0.27 7.14 12.55
CA TRP A 80 -0.14 7.23 11.15
C TRP A 80 -1.49 7.92 11.01
N LEU A 81 -2.41 7.72 11.95
CA LEU A 81 -3.67 8.44 12.00
C LEU A 81 -3.43 9.95 12.08
N SER A 82 -2.62 10.40 13.04
CA SER A 82 -2.27 11.83 13.20
C SER A 82 -1.60 12.41 11.95
N THR A 83 -0.70 11.65 11.33
CA THR A 83 0.01 12.10 10.12
C THR A 83 -0.93 12.20 8.91
N ALA A 84 -1.80 11.21 8.72
CA ALA A 84 -2.80 11.21 7.66
C ALA A 84 -3.85 12.32 7.87
N LEU A 85 -4.31 12.53 9.10
CA LEU A 85 -5.24 13.60 9.44
C LEU A 85 -4.64 14.98 9.16
N ALA A 86 -3.39 15.22 9.55
CA ALA A 86 -2.70 16.47 9.24
C ALA A 86 -2.64 16.69 7.72
N ALA A 87 -2.26 15.68 6.95
CA ALA A 87 -2.24 15.79 5.50
C ALA A 87 -3.62 16.08 4.90
N HIS A 88 -4.67 15.41 5.39
CA HIS A 88 -6.04 15.58 4.93
C HIS A 88 -6.57 16.99 5.22
N VAL A 89 -6.43 17.48 6.46
CA VAL A 89 -6.89 18.82 6.87
C VAL A 89 -6.16 19.92 6.12
N HIS A 90 -4.85 19.77 5.92
CA HIS A 90 -4.04 20.74 5.18
C HIS A 90 -4.06 20.53 3.67
N LYS A 91 -4.86 19.58 3.15
CA LYS A 91 -4.97 19.25 1.73
C LYS A 91 -3.61 18.98 1.08
N LYS A 92 -2.68 18.40 1.83
CA LYS A 92 -1.36 18.01 1.35
C LYS A 92 -1.41 16.65 0.68
N LYS A 93 -0.62 16.48 -0.37
CA LYS A 93 -0.46 15.19 -1.03
C LYS A 93 0.42 14.26 -0.19
N VAL A 94 0.15 12.96 -0.26
CA VAL A 94 0.93 11.95 0.45
C VAL A 94 1.44 10.86 -0.49
N MET A 95 2.58 10.29 -0.13
CA MET A 95 3.02 8.98 -0.63
C MET A 95 2.71 7.94 0.45
N LEU A 96 2.29 6.75 0.04
CA LEU A 96 2.06 5.60 0.92
C LEU A 96 3.11 4.53 0.65
N PHE A 97 3.74 4.00 1.70
CA PHE A 97 4.62 2.85 1.60
C PHE A 97 3.80 1.60 1.83
N VAL A 98 3.57 0.81 0.78
CA VAL A 98 2.60 -0.29 0.79
C VAL A 98 3.29 -1.61 0.55
N ASP A 99 2.91 -2.62 1.34
CA ASP A 99 3.20 -4.03 1.06
C ASP A 99 2.13 -4.59 0.11
N GLN A 100 2.55 -4.92 -1.11
CA GLN A 100 1.70 -5.42 -2.19
C GLN A 100 1.47 -6.95 -2.10
N THR A 101 2.14 -7.62 -1.16
CA THR A 101 2.00 -9.08 -0.94
C THR A 101 1.02 -9.40 0.19
N ASN A 102 0.87 -8.48 1.15
CA ASN A 102 -0.01 -8.63 2.30
C ASN A 102 -1.36 -7.92 2.06
N CYS A 103 -2.28 -8.65 1.41
CA CYS A 103 -3.60 -8.14 1.06
C CYS A 103 -4.69 -8.64 2.01
N SER A 104 -5.39 -7.71 2.65
CA SER A 104 -6.62 -7.98 3.39
C SER A 104 -7.85 -7.74 2.50
N ARG A 105 -8.83 -8.66 2.57
CA ARG A 105 -10.11 -8.51 1.87
C ARG A 105 -10.99 -7.39 2.42
N VAL A 106 -10.74 -6.96 3.66
CA VAL A 106 -11.52 -5.92 4.36
C VAL A 106 -10.75 -4.62 4.55
N ALA A 107 -9.42 -4.70 4.60
CA ALA A 107 -8.56 -3.54 4.89
C ALA A 107 -7.67 -3.13 3.72
N GLY A 108 -7.63 -3.89 2.63
CA GLY A 108 -6.80 -3.60 1.48
C GLY A 108 -5.34 -3.98 1.69
N ALA A 109 -4.44 -3.28 1.01
CA ALA A 109 -3.00 -3.45 1.08
C ALA A 109 -2.44 -2.83 2.36
N HIS A 110 -1.42 -3.48 2.92
CA HIS A 110 -0.85 -3.08 4.20
C HIS A 110 0.04 -1.84 4.04
N ILE A 111 -0.26 -0.79 4.77
CA ILE A 111 0.60 0.39 4.87
C ILE A 111 1.73 0.09 5.85
N ASN A 112 2.93 0.54 5.53
CA ASN A 112 4.11 0.53 6.40
C ASN A 112 4.69 1.93 6.59
N GLY A 113 4.13 2.94 5.93
CA GLY A 113 4.57 4.32 6.05
C GLY A 113 3.70 5.29 5.27
N ILE A 114 3.69 6.54 5.73
CA ILE A 114 3.05 7.67 5.08
C ILE A 114 4.05 8.82 5.05
N LYS A 115 4.17 9.48 3.90
CA LYS A 115 5.04 10.63 3.71
C LYS A 115 4.22 11.79 3.16
N ILE A 116 4.11 12.87 3.94
CA ILE A 116 3.53 14.12 3.46
C ILE A 116 4.53 14.77 2.50
N LEU A 117 4.05 15.16 1.32
CA LEU A 117 4.84 15.95 0.39
C LEU A 117 4.75 17.41 0.81
N LEU A 118 5.90 17.94 1.21
CA LEU A 118 6.09 19.36 1.49
C LEU A 118 6.57 20.01 0.20
N ASP A 119 5.85 21.05 -0.21
CA ASP A 119 6.14 21.89 -1.36
C ASP A 119 7.53 22.56 -1.24
#